data_AF-A0A6G7Y625-F1
#
_entry.id   AF-A0A6G7Y625-F1
#
_cell.length_a   1.000
_cell.length_b   1.000
_cell.length_c   1.000
_cell.angle_alpha   90.00
_cell.angle_beta   90.00
_cell.angle_gamma   90.00
#
_symmetry.space_group_name_H-M   'P 1'
#
loop_
_entity.id
_entity.type
_entity.pdbx_description
1 polymer ?
#
loop_
_entity_poly.entity_id
_entity_poly.type
_entity_poly.pdbx_seq_one_letter_code
_entity_poly.pdbx_strand_id
1 'polypeptide(L)'
;MKPKPPERPVDPARHVWVQTPSGRQAGLLVAWVTGVDGTWWGRVAVSDAPGEASLQLLAGWLLIPVQQEVEDPQVRADQPG
;
A
#
# COMPACT_ATOMS: atom_id res chain seq x y z
N MET A 1 -9.47 20.04 24.78
CA MET A 1 -9.65 18.76 24.07
C MET A 1 -8.38 18.49 23.28
N LYS A 2 -7.83 17.27 23.32
CA LYS A 2 -6.72 16.92 22.40
C LYS A 2 -7.32 16.66 21.01
N PRO A 3 -6.76 17.22 19.92
CA PRO A 3 -7.25 16.92 18.58
C PRO A 3 -7.14 15.41 18.35
N LYS A 4 -8.20 14.82 17.77
CA LYS A 4 -8.19 13.41 17.36
C LYS A 4 -7.04 13.25 16.35
N PRO A 5 -6.14 12.26 16.51
CA PRO A 5 -5.11 12.00 15.52
C PRO A 5 -5.76 11.81 14.14
N PRO A 6 -5.19 12.36 13.07
CA PRO A 6 -5.69 12.13 11.72
C PRO A 6 -5.72 10.62 11.46
N GLU A 7 -6.82 10.13 10.90
CA GLU A 7 -7.00 8.71 10.63
C GLU A 7 -5.99 8.23 9.58
N ARG A 8 -5.38 7.05 9.79
CA ARG A 8 -4.36 6.52 8.87
C ARG A 8 -5.04 6.08 7.57
N PRO A 9 -4.47 6.37 6.38
CA PRO A 9 -5.16 6.09 5.11
C PRO A 9 -5.41 4.60 4.83
N VAL A 10 -4.45 3.74 5.13
CA VAL A 10 -4.55 2.27 5.00
C VAL A 10 -3.76 1.57 6.10
N ASP A 11 -4.01 0.29 6.35
CA ASP A 11 -3.18 -0.49 7.26
C ASP A 11 -1.76 -0.71 6.69
N PRO A 12 -0.71 -0.66 7.53
CA PRO A 12 0.64 -1.07 7.14
C PRO A 12 0.72 -2.58 6.86
N ALA A 13 1.87 -3.02 6.34
CA ALA A 13 2.11 -4.39 5.86
C ALA A 13 1.18 -4.80 4.70
N ARG A 14 0.84 -3.85 3.83
CA ARG A 14 0.02 -4.09 2.63
C ARG A 14 0.78 -3.78 1.36
N HIS A 15 0.51 -4.57 0.32
CA HIS A 15 0.92 -4.25 -1.03
C HIS A 15 0.18 -3.00 -1.50
N VAL A 16 0.95 -2.04 -1.99
CA VAL A 16 0.46 -0.78 -2.51
C VAL A 16 1.07 -0.55 -3.87
N TRP A 17 0.33 0.15 -4.70
CA TRP A 17 0.88 0.81 -5.86
C TRP A 17 1.32 2.21 -5.47
N VAL A 18 2.56 2.54 -5.78
CA VAL A 18 3.16 3.85 -5.64
C VAL A 18 2.97 4.61 -6.95
N GLN A 19 2.40 5.81 -6.87
CA GLN A 19 2.40 6.75 -7.99
C GLN A 19 3.68 7.60 -7.94
N THR A 20 4.52 7.48 -8.96
CA THR A 20 5.72 8.32 -9.18
C THR A 20 5.55 9.16 -10.45
N PRO A 21 6.44 10.14 -10.71
CA PRO A 21 6.49 10.84 -11.99
C PRO A 21 6.78 9.92 -13.19
N SER A 22 7.49 8.81 -12.98
CA SER A 22 7.82 7.82 -14.02
C SER A 22 6.70 6.79 -14.27
N GLY A 23 5.66 6.76 -13.43
CA GLY A 23 4.52 5.86 -13.58
C GLY A 23 4.10 5.22 -12.27
N ARG A 24 3.49 4.04 -12.38
CA ARG A 24 3.00 3.26 -11.24
C ARG A 24 3.98 2.14 -10.93
N GLN A 25 4.37 2.00 -9.67
CA GLN A 25 5.33 0.99 -9.22
C GLN A 25 4.74 0.16 -8.08
N ALA A 26 5.00 -1.14 -8.06
CA ALA A 26 4.57 -2.00 -6.94
C ALA A 26 5.48 -1.78 -5.73
N GLY A 27 4.91 -1.80 -4.52
CA GLY A 27 5.67 -1.72 -3.29
C GLY A 27 4.93 -2.30 -2.09
N LEU A 28 5.64 -2.42 -0.98
CA LEU A 28 5.11 -2.86 0.30
C LEU A 28 5.12 -1.69 1.29
N LEU A 29 3.95 -1.26 1.74
CA LEU A 29 3.85 -0.26 2.80
C LEU A 29 4.32 -0.89 4.12
N VAL A 30 5.44 -0.42 4.66
CA VAL A 30 6.01 -0.96 5.91
C VAL A 30 5.57 -0.19 7.15
N ALA A 31 5.35 1.13 7.04
CA ALA A 31 4.96 1.96 8.16
C ALA A 31 4.34 3.28 7.72
N TRP A 32 3.57 3.89 8.62
CA TRP A 32 3.14 5.29 8.52
C TRP A 32 3.94 6.16 9.48
N VAL A 33 4.29 7.37 9.04
CA VAL A 33 4.88 8.42 9.87
C VAL A 33 4.12 9.73 9.64
N THR A 34 3.96 10.55 10.67
CA THR A 34 3.37 11.89 10.56
C THR A 34 4.47 12.93 10.42
N GLY A 35 4.31 13.85 9.47
CA GLY A 35 5.10 15.08 9.39
C GLY A 35 4.72 16.08 10.48
N VAL A 36 5.53 17.13 10.63
CA VAL A 36 5.31 18.23 11.60
C VAL A 36 4.01 19.01 11.34
N ASP A 37 3.53 18.95 10.10
CA ASP A 37 2.29 19.54 9.60
C ASP A 37 1.06 18.63 9.78
N GLY A 38 1.25 17.42 10.32
CA GLY A 38 0.20 16.41 10.47
C GLY A 38 -0.04 15.59 9.20
N THR A 39 0.73 15.80 8.13
CA THR A 39 0.60 15.00 6.90
C THR A 39 1.09 13.57 7.14
N TRP A 40 0.31 12.57 6.72
CA TRP A 40 0.72 11.17 6.75
C TRP A 40 1.64 10.84 5.56
N TRP A 41 2.80 10.26 5.87
CA TRP A 41 3.76 9.73 4.91
C TRP A 41 3.93 8.23 5.12
N GLY A 42 3.81 7.45 4.04
CA GLY A 42 4.08 6.01 4.06
C GLY A 42 5.53 5.73 3.74
N ARG A 43 6.17 4.89 4.54
CA ARG A 43 7.43 4.25 4.21
C ARG A 43 7.11 3.02 3.37
N VAL A 44 7.59 2.98 2.14
CA VAL A 44 7.31 1.90 1.20
C VAL A 44 8.61 1.27 0.77
N ALA A 45 8.73 -0.04 0.94
CA ALA A 45 9.79 -0.83 0.34
C ALA A 45 9.43 -1.09 -1.12
N VAL A 46 10.31 -0.71 -2.02
CA VAL A 46 10.12 -0.90 -3.45
C VAL A 46 11.36 -1.56 -4.05
N SER A 47 11.15 -2.56 -4.88
CA SER A 47 12.24 -3.20 -5.63
C SER A 47 12.36 -2.54 -7.00
N ASP A 48 13.53 -1.99 -7.29
CA ASP A 48 13.87 -1.36 -8.57
C ASP A 48 14.60 -2.33 -9.51
N ALA A 49 15.26 -3.34 -8.96
CA ALA A 49 15.86 -4.48 -9.65
C ALA A 49 15.71 -5.78 -8.82
N PRO A 50 15.73 -6.97 -9.44
CA PRO A 50 15.65 -8.24 -8.69
C PRO A 50 16.70 -8.31 -7.59
N GLY A 51 16.25 -8.40 -6.33
CA GLY A 51 17.12 -8.50 -5.14
C GLY A 51 17.52 -7.17 -4.51
N GLU A 52 17.30 -6.04 -5.19
CA GLU A 52 17.54 -4.70 -4.66
C GLU A 52 16.21 -4.08 -4.23
N ALA A 53 16.15 -3.60 -2.99
CA ALA A 53 14.98 -2.93 -2.44
C ALA A 53 15.38 -1.61 -1.78
N SER A 54 14.72 -0.53 -2.19
CA SER A 54 14.88 0.80 -1.61
C SER A 54 13.66 1.17 -0.75
N LEU A 55 13.90 1.91 0.33
CA LEU A 55 12.84 2.50 1.13
C LEU A 55 12.56 3.91 0.64
N GLN A 56 11.32 4.15 0.23
CA GLN A 56 10.84 5.46 -0.19
C GLN A 56 9.85 6.02 0.81
N LEU A 57 9.93 7.32 1.07
CA LEU A 57 8.97 8.04 1.90
C LEU A 57 8.03 8.84 0.98
N LEU A 58 6.76 8.47 1.00
CA LEU A 58 5.77 8.96 0.04
C LEU A 58 4.57 9.53 0.77
N ALA A 59 4.03 10.65 0.29
CA ALA A 59 2.81 11.22 0.85
C ALA A 59 1.66 10.21 0.69
N GLY A 60 0.78 10.12 1.69
CA GLY A 60 -0.21 9.05 1.73
C GLY A 60 -1.18 9.00 0.55
N TRP A 61 -1.42 10.14 -0.12
CA TRP A 61 -2.25 10.24 -1.32
C TRP A 61 -1.59 9.66 -2.58
N LEU A 62 -0.28 9.37 -2.55
CA LEU A 62 0.45 8.70 -3.64
C LEU A 62 0.38 7.16 -3.53
N LEU A 63 -0.27 6.65 -2.48
CA LEU A 63 -0.36 5.22 -2.21
C LEU A 63 -1.76 4.71 -2.54
N ILE A 64 -1.82 3.76 -3.46
CA ILE A 64 -3.08 3.14 -3.89
C ILE A 64 -3.05 1.68 -3.42
N PRO A 65 -3.93 1.25 -2.50
CA PRO A 65 -3.96 -0.15 -2.08
C PRO A 65 -4.19 -1.07 -3.27
N VAL A 66 -3.42 -2.15 -3.34
CA VAL A 66 -3.74 -3.24 -4.28
C VAL A 66 -5.06 -3.83 -3.79
N GLN A 67 -6.10 -3.75 -4.61
CA GLN A 67 -7.29 -4.55 -4.39
C GLN A 67 -6.82 -6.00 -4.50
N GLN A 68 -6.81 -6.72 -3.39
CA GLN A 68 -6.77 -8.17 -3.50
C GLN A 68 -8.07 -8.52 -4.22
N GLU A 69 -7.98 -9.08 -5.42
CA GLU A 69 -9.06 -9.94 -5.88
C GLU A 69 -9.26 -10.93 -4.76
N VAL A 70 -10.37 -10.78 -4.04
CA VAL A 70 -10.91 -11.90 -3.29
C VAL A 70 -11.25 -12.87 -4.41
N GLU A 71 -10.38 -13.84 -4.61
CA GLU A 71 -10.67 -15.01 -5.42
C GLU A 71 -11.88 -15.64 -4.72
N ASP A 72 -13.07 -15.26 -5.16
CA ASP A 72 -14.32 -15.88 -4.70
C ASP A 72 -14.15 -17.34 -5.08
N PRO A 73 -14.08 -18.29 -4.12
CA PRO A 73 -14.02 -19.69 -4.45
C PRO A 73 -15.40 -20.05 -5.02
N GLN A 74 -15.60 -19.76 -6.30
CA GLN A 74 -16.69 -20.29 -7.11
C GLN A 74 -16.48 -21.80 -7.11
N VAL A 75 -17.22 -22.40 -6.19
CA VAL A 75 -17.40 -23.82 -5.94
C VAL A 75 -17.31 -24.56 -7.26
N ARG A 76 -16.34 -25.47 -7.34
CA ARG A 76 -16.26 -26.52 -8.36
C ARG A 76 -17.44 -27.48 -8.15
N ALA A 77 -18.64 -27.04 -8.49
CA ALA A 77 -19.87 -27.83 -8.49
C ALA A 77 -20.36 -27.93 -9.94
N ASP A 78 -19.58 -28.59 -10.79
CA ASP A 78 -20.11 -29.17 -12.01
C ASP A 78 -19.17 -30.28 -12.47
N GLN A 79 -19.38 -31.47 -11.91
CA GLN A 79 -18.96 -32.71 -12.53
C GLN A 79 -20.17 -33.66 -12.47
N PRO A 80 -20.95 -33.80 -13.56
CA PRO A 80 -21.87 -34.91 -13.69
C PRO A 80 -21.08 -36.18 -14.07
N GLY A 81 -21.51 -37.32 -13.50
CA GLY A 81 -20.91 -38.64 -13.66
C GLY A 81 -21.26 -39.36 -14.96
#